data_AF-A0A7C3GCA7-F1
#
_entry.id   AF-A0A7C3GCA7-F1
#
_cell.length_a   1.000
_cell.length_b   1.000
_cell.length_c   1.000
_cell.angle_alpha   90.00
_cell.angle_beta   90.00
_cell.angle_gamma   90.00
#
_symmetry.space_group_name_H-M   'P 1'
#
loop_
_entity.id
_entity.type
_entity.pdbx_description
1 polymer ?
#
loop_
_entity_poly.entity_id
_entity_poly.type
_entity_poly.pdbx_seq_one_letter_code
_entity_poly.pdbx_strand_id
1 'polypeptide(L)'
;MTTVTTNNKVEYVDKRRQMIMGVVFLSLAGLIWLFFGRNTPNDVITTFRLVPGGVKSSLEPWKFGSSIALNTAAFAAAFIGAGQLVRGFGKRTNGMLGIVTALFIFSFLVWGAADKSLNVGGLLNTTLSKAVPITLGAMSGILSERAGVVNIAIEGMMLSGALVANVTASLLRSRCADALITSTLICGSGEKGAFLPYMWVGVFAGIATGMALAYVHGILSIKYKIDQIISGTV
;
A
#
# COMPACT_ATOMS: atom_id res chain seq x y z
N MET A 1 -6.45 54.84 -11.52
CA MET A 1 -5.29 54.06 -11.03
C MET A 1 -5.65 53.53 -9.65
N THR A 2 -6.21 52.33 -9.57
CA THR A 2 -6.67 51.69 -8.33
C THR A 2 -5.56 50.79 -7.79
N THR A 3 -4.93 51.23 -6.71
CA THR A 3 -3.85 50.50 -6.04
C THR A 3 -4.45 49.31 -5.29
N VAL A 4 -4.26 48.10 -5.82
CA VAL A 4 -4.63 46.85 -5.13
C VAL A 4 -3.63 46.63 -4.00
N THR A 5 -4.02 46.94 -2.76
CA THR A 5 -3.25 46.58 -1.57
C THR A 5 -3.32 45.06 -1.36
N THR A 6 -2.27 44.34 -1.75
CA THR A 6 -2.06 42.93 -1.41
C THR A 6 -1.79 42.81 0.09
N ASN A 7 -2.85 42.52 0.84
CA ASN A 7 -2.77 42.30 2.28
C ASN A 7 -2.13 40.92 2.54
N ASN A 8 -0.79 40.87 2.58
CA ASN A 8 -0.04 39.68 2.94
C ASN A 8 -0.30 39.34 4.42
N LYS A 9 -1.33 38.54 4.67
CA LYS A 9 -1.59 37.96 5.99
C LYS A 9 -0.38 37.09 6.36
N VAL A 10 0.45 37.58 7.28
CA VAL A 10 1.50 36.77 7.93
C VAL A 10 0.77 35.65 8.66
N GLU A 11 0.83 34.44 8.10
CA GLU A 11 0.17 33.26 8.64
C GLU A 11 0.84 32.88 9.96
N TYR A 12 0.17 33.18 11.07
CA TYR A 12 0.65 32.86 12.40
C TYR A 12 0.53 31.35 12.60
N VAL A 13 1.63 30.62 12.37
CA VAL A 13 1.70 29.20 12.68
C VAL A 13 1.71 29.08 14.20
N ASP A 14 0.78 28.30 14.73
CA ASP A 14 0.67 28.10 16.16
C ASP A 14 1.98 27.52 16.72
N LYS A 15 2.62 28.24 17.66
CA LYS A 15 3.97 27.92 18.16
C LYS A 15 4.02 26.50 18.74
N ARG A 16 2.91 26.04 19.33
CA ARG A 16 2.75 24.67 19.83
C ARG A 16 2.86 23.63 18.71
N ARG A 17 2.15 23.83 17.59
CA ARG A 17 2.19 22.90 16.45
C ARG A 17 3.59 22.83 15.83
N GLN A 18 4.28 23.96 15.71
CA GLN A 18 5.66 24.00 15.24
C GLN A 18 6.60 23.20 16.14
N MET A 19 6.51 23.40 17.47
CA MET A 19 7.32 22.67 18.45
C MET A 19 7.04 21.16 18.42
N ILE A 20 5.77 20.76 18.43
CA ILE A 20 5.38 19.33 18.40
C ILE A 20 5.93 18.67 17.13
N MET A 21 5.74 19.27 15.96
CA MET A 21 6.24 18.71 14.70
C MET A 21 7.76 18.66 14.64
N GLY A 22 8.46 19.68 15.15
CA GLY A 22 9.91 19.67 15.23
C GLY A 22 10.45 18.58 16.15
N VAL A 23 9.80 18.34 17.30
CA VAL A 23 10.14 17.23 18.21
C VAL A 23 9.90 15.88 17.53
N VAL A 24 8.80 15.71 16.79
CA VAL A 24 8.52 14.48 16.02
C VAL A 24 9.60 14.23 14.97
N PHE A 25 10.07 15.26 14.26
CA PHE A 25 11.13 15.08 13.26
C PHE A 25 12.47 14.71 13.90
N LEU A 26 12.82 15.34 15.02
CA LEU A 26 14.03 15.01 15.77
C LEU A 26 13.95 13.62 16.41
N SER A 27 12.78 13.20 16.88
CA SER A 27 12.61 11.85 17.44
C SER A 27 12.78 10.79 16.36
N LEU A 28 12.20 10.99 15.16
CA LEU A 28 12.42 10.10 14.01
C LEU A 28 13.90 10.05 13.62
N ALA A 29 14.59 11.18 13.56
CA ALA A 29 16.03 11.22 13.29
C ALA A 29 16.85 10.48 14.35
N GLY A 30 16.51 10.66 15.63
CA GLY A 30 17.12 9.95 16.75
C GLY A 30 16.88 8.44 16.67
N LEU A 31 15.68 8.01 16.31
CA LEU A 31 15.36 6.59 16.10
C LEU A 31 16.19 5.98 14.97
N ILE A 32 16.35 6.68 13.85
CA ILE A 32 17.20 6.21 12.74
C ILE A 32 18.64 6.00 13.23
N TRP A 33 19.20 6.98 13.91
CA TRP A 33 20.58 6.89 14.38
C TRP A 33 20.78 5.81 15.46
N LEU A 34 19.89 5.77 16.46
CA LEU A 34 19.97 4.84 17.59
C LEU A 34 19.73 3.38 17.19
N PHE A 35 18.69 3.10 16.41
CA PHE A 35 18.29 1.73 16.08
C PHE A 35 18.93 1.20 14.81
N PHE A 36 19.14 2.05 13.80
CA PHE A 36 19.66 1.60 12.52
C PHE A 36 21.15 1.93 12.37
N GLY A 37 21.53 3.19 12.58
CA GLY A 37 22.91 3.65 12.36
C GLY A 37 23.93 2.97 13.27
N ARG A 38 23.66 2.92 14.58
CA ARG A 38 24.59 2.33 15.57
C ARG A 38 24.73 0.81 15.46
N ASN A 39 23.70 0.12 14.99
CA ASN A 39 23.66 -1.34 14.91
C ASN A 39 24.20 -1.90 13.58
N THR A 40 24.66 -1.04 12.66
CA THR A 40 25.14 -1.46 11.34
C THR A 40 26.67 -1.32 11.25
N PRO A 41 27.44 -2.41 11.04
CA PRO A 41 28.88 -2.32 10.84
C PRO A 41 29.26 -1.50 9.60
N ASN A 42 30.45 -0.90 9.61
CA ASN A 42 30.89 0.04 8.58
C ASN A 42 31.24 -0.59 7.21
N ASP A 43 31.38 -1.92 7.14
CA ASP A 43 31.75 -2.67 5.93
C ASP A 43 30.54 -3.33 5.23
N VAL A 44 29.32 -3.02 5.67
CA VAL A 44 28.12 -3.68 5.13
C VAL A 44 27.57 -2.91 3.93
N ILE A 45 27.48 -3.58 2.78
CA ILE A 45 26.91 -3.02 1.55
C ILE A 45 25.46 -3.51 1.37
N THR A 46 24.55 -2.58 1.16
CA THR A 46 23.15 -2.88 0.79
C THR A 46 22.98 -2.80 -0.71
N THR A 47 22.35 -3.82 -1.30
CA THR A 47 22.12 -3.88 -2.74
C THR A 47 20.64 -3.84 -3.07
N PHE A 48 20.18 -2.77 -3.72
CA PHE A 48 18.82 -2.63 -4.21
C PHE A 48 18.75 -3.04 -5.68
N ARG A 49 18.01 -4.12 -5.95
CA ARG A 49 17.76 -4.61 -7.31
C ARG A 49 16.47 -4.00 -7.83
N LEU A 50 16.53 -3.40 -9.01
CA LEU A 50 15.39 -2.73 -9.65
C LEU A 50 14.64 -3.62 -10.64
N VAL A 51 15.11 -4.84 -10.84
CA VAL A 51 14.54 -5.78 -11.81
C VAL A 51 13.59 -6.74 -11.09
N PRO A 52 12.29 -6.73 -11.43
CA PRO A 52 11.35 -7.75 -10.94
C PRO A 52 11.82 -9.15 -11.35
N GLY A 53 11.68 -10.13 -10.46
CA GLY A 53 12.03 -11.52 -10.77
C GLY A 53 11.24 -12.02 -11.98
N GLY A 54 11.91 -12.67 -12.93
CA GLY A 54 11.29 -13.23 -14.14
C GLY A 54 11.48 -12.42 -15.43
N VAL A 55 12.07 -11.22 -15.36
CA VAL A 55 12.40 -10.41 -16.55
C VAL A 55 13.90 -10.47 -16.84
N LYS A 56 14.28 -10.83 -18.07
CA LYS A 56 15.68 -10.83 -18.55
C LYS A 56 16.14 -9.41 -18.89
N SER A 57 16.14 -8.52 -17.90
CA SER A 57 16.73 -7.18 -18.02
C SER A 57 17.79 -7.04 -16.92
N SER A 58 19.01 -6.68 -17.28
CA SER A 58 20.11 -6.49 -16.31
C SER A 58 20.35 -5.00 -16.10
N LEU A 59 19.49 -4.37 -15.30
CA LEU A 59 19.83 -3.05 -14.75
C LEU A 59 20.90 -3.25 -13.66
N GLU A 60 21.92 -2.39 -13.66
CA GLU A 60 22.94 -2.41 -12.61
C GLU A 60 22.28 -2.17 -11.24
N PRO A 61 22.50 -3.05 -10.25
CA PRO A 61 21.94 -2.87 -8.92
C PRO A 61 22.51 -1.63 -8.24
N TRP A 62 21.66 -0.90 -7.52
CA TRP A 62 22.11 0.22 -6.71
C TRP A 62 22.78 -0.31 -5.45
N LYS A 63 24.05 0.07 -5.22
CA LYS A 63 24.86 -0.36 -4.08
C LYS A 63 25.21 0.85 -3.23
N PHE A 64 24.95 0.79 -1.94
CA PHE A 64 25.30 1.86 -1.00
C PHE A 64 25.97 1.27 0.24
N GLY A 65 26.94 2.00 0.81
CA GLY A 65 27.47 1.70 2.13
C GLY A 65 26.39 1.95 3.17
N SER A 66 25.96 0.91 3.89
CA SER A 66 24.77 0.94 4.74
C SER A 66 24.93 1.92 5.89
N SER A 67 26.11 1.95 6.52
CA SER A 67 26.45 2.89 7.59
C SER A 67 26.40 4.35 7.13
N ILE A 68 26.96 4.65 5.95
CA ILE A 68 26.99 6.00 5.37
C ILE A 68 25.57 6.45 5.03
N ALA A 69 24.78 5.58 4.39
CA ALA A 69 23.40 5.88 4.01
C ALA A 69 22.51 6.18 5.24
N LEU A 70 22.65 5.39 6.32
CA LEU A 70 21.88 5.58 7.56
C LEU A 70 22.29 6.85 8.31
N ASN A 71 23.58 7.12 8.42
CA ASN A 71 24.07 8.31 9.13
C ASN A 71 23.73 9.60 8.36
N THR A 72 23.82 9.59 7.03
CA THR A 72 23.40 10.75 6.21
C THR A 72 21.90 10.98 6.27
N ALA A 73 21.08 9.93 6.24
CA ALA A 73 19.63 10.03 6.41
C ALA A 73 19.24 10.57 7.80
N ALA A 74 19.89 10.10 8.86
CA ALA A 74 19.69 10.60 10.22
C ALA A 74 20.05 12.09 10.33
N PHE A 75 21.20 12.49 9.78
CA PHE A 75 21.63 13.89 9.79
C PHE A 75 20.68 14.80 9.00
N ALA A 76 20.24 14.36 7.81
CA ALA A 76 19.27 15.11 7.01
C ALA A 76 17.93 15.28 7.74
N ALA A 77 17.41 14.21 8.36
CA ALA A 77 16.18 14.27 9.16
C ALA A 77 16.34 15.19 10.39
N ALA A 78 17.48 15.13 11.08
CA ALA A 78 17.79 15.99 12.22
C ALA A 78 17.88 17.46 11.79
N PHE A 79 18.48 17.75 10.64
CA PHE A 79 18.59 19.09 10.09
C PHE A 79 17.21 19.68 9.75
N ILE A 80 16.33 18.88 9.12
CA ILE A 80 14.94 19.29 8.85
C ILE A 80 14.18 19.52 10.16
N GLY A 81 14.36 18.65 11.16
CA GLY A 81 13.75 18.79 12.49
C GLY A 81 14.20 20.04 13.23
N ALA A 82 15.50 20.32 13.26
CA ALA A 82 16.06 21.53 13.83
C ALA A 82 15.57 22.78 13.09
N GLY A 83 15.53 22.73 11.75
CA GLY A 83 14.97 23.81 10.92
C GLY A 83 13.49 24.09 11.22
N GLN A 84 12.69 23.06 11.46
CA GLN A 84 11.29 23.19 11.87
C GLN A 84 11.15 23.86 13.25
N LEU A 85 12.04 23.55 14.21
CA LEU A 85 12.02 24.19 15.54
C LEU A 85 12.47 25.65 15.49
N VAL A 86 13.50 25.98 14.71
CA VAL A 86 14.07 27.34 14.67
C VAL A 86 13.23 28.31 13.84
N ARG A 87 12.80 27.91 12.63
CA ARG A 87 12.14 28.82 11.66
C ARG A 87 10.66 28.52 11.44
N GLY A 88 10.27 27.24 11.49
CA GLY A 88 8.90 26.81 11.24
C GLY A 88 8.52 26.90 9.75
N PHE A 89 8.19 25.77 9.13
CA PHE A 89 7.91 25.70 7.69
C PHE A 89 6.46 26.04 7.30
N GLY A 90 5.60 26.44 8.25
CA GLY A 90 4.19 26.80 8.00
C GLY A 90 3.45 25.75 7.17
N LYS A 91 2.84 26.14 6.04
CA LYS A 91 2.10 25.24 5.14
C LYS A 91 2.95 24.08 4.59
N ARG A 92 4.27 24.25 4.47
CA ARG A 92 5.18 23.21 3.98
C ARG A 92 5.50 22.15 5.03
N THR A 93 5.10 22.32 6.29
CA THR A 93 5.33 21.36 7.38
C THR A 93 4.83 19.96 7.03
N ASN A 94 3.66 19.83 6.39
CA ASN A 94 3.12 18.53 6.00
C ASN A 94 3.95 17.86 4.89
N GLY A 95 4.49 18.65 3.95
CA GLY A 95 5.43 18.15 2.95
C GLY A 95 6.75 17.70 3.58
N MET A 96 7.25 18.46 4.56
CA MET A 96 8.45 18.11 5.32
C MET A 96 8.24 16.83 6.15
N LEU A 97 7.06 16.62 6.73
CA LEU A 97 6.70 15.35 7.37
C LEU A 97 6.77 14.20 6.37
N GLY A 98 6.24 14.37 5.16
CA GLY A 98 6.34 13.36 4.10
C GLY A 98 7.80 13.00 3.77
N ILE A 99 8.68 14.01 3.67
CA ILE A 99 10.11 13.80 3.42
C ILE A 99 10.80 13.06 4.57
N VAL A 100 10.58 13.49 5.82
CA VAL A 100 11.19 12.85 7.00
C VAL A 100 10.70 11.41 7.15
N THR A 101 9.41 11.16 6.94
CA THR A 101 8.85 9.80 6.95
C THR A 101 9.43 8.96 5.81
N ALA A 102 9.63 9.51 4.62
CA ALA A 102 10.28 8.80 3.51
C ALA A 102 11.75 8.45 3.83
N LEU A 103 12.50 9.38 4.45
CA LEU A 103 13.86 9.12 4.94
C LEU A 103 13.88 8.03 6.02
N PHE A 104 12.89 8.02 6.91
CA PHE A 104 12.73 6.98 7.91
C PHE A 104 12.48 5.60 7.27
N ILE A 105 11.55 5.52 6.31
CA ILE A 105 11.25 4.28 5.57
C ILE A 105 12.49 3.82 4.79
N PHE A 106 13.18 4.72 4.11
CA PHE A 106 14.43 4.41 3.40
C PHE A 106 15.47 3.83 4.36
N SER A 107 15.65 4.47 5.53
CA SER A 107 16.59 3.99 6.55
C SER A 107 16.21 2.61 7.07
N PHE A 108 14.92 2.36 7.30
CA PHE A 108 14.42 1.05 7.70
C PHE A 108 14.69 -0.02 6.63
N LEU A 109 14.51 0.30 5.34
CA LEU A 109 14.79 -0.62 4.24
C LEU A 109 16.28 -0.93 4.09
N VAL A 110 17.15 0.08 4.24
CA VAL A 110 18.61 -0.09 4.22
C VAL A 110 19.06 -0.99 5.37
N TRP A 111 18.57 -0.73 6.58
CA TRP A 111 18.90 -1.56 7.74
C TRP A 111 18.36 -2.99 7.62
N GLY A 112 17.10 -3.17 7.20
CA GLY A 112 16.51 -4.51 7.04
C GLY A 112 17.14 -5.34 5.91
N ALA A 113 17.72 -4.67 4.91
CA ALA A 113 18.45 -5.29 3.80
C ALA A 113 19.98 -5.28 4.02
N ALA A 114 20.46 -4.95 5.22
CA ALA A 114 21.89 -4.94 5.53
C ALA A 114 22.52 -6.30 5.21
N ASP A 115 23.62 -6.28 4.45
CA ASP A 115 24.36 -7.44 3.96
C ASP A 115 23.57 -8.37 3.00
N LYS A 116 22.43 -7.87 2.52
CA LYS A 116 21.51 -8.62 1.65
C LYS A 116 21.17 -7.81 0.42
N SER A 117 20.56 -8.49 -0.56
CA SER A 117 19.94 -7.83 -1.70
C SER A 117 18.42 -7.73 -1.52
N LEU A 118 17.87 -6.54 -1.71
CA LEU A 118 16.43 -6.29 -1.67
C LEU A 118 15.93 -5.95 -3.07
N ASN A 119 14.89 -6.66 -3.54
CA ASN A 119 14.30 -6.43 -4.86
C ASN A 119 13.25 -5.31 -4.80
N VAL A 120 13.70 -4.06 -4.87
CA VAL A 120 12.83 -2.88 -4.89
C VAL A 120 11.87 -2.93 -6.08
N GLY A 121 12.33 -3.38 -7.25
CA GLY A 121 11.48 -3.50 -8.44
C GLY A 121 10.32 -4.48 -8.25
N GLY A 122 10.61 -5.66 -7.69
CA GLY A 122 9.59 -6.67 -7.36
C GLY A 122 8.65 -6.23 -6.24
N LEU A 123 9.16 -5.52 -5.23
CA LEU A 123 8.35 -4.95 -4.16
C LEU A 123 7.39 -3.87 -4.72
N LEU A 124 7.88 -2.96 -5.57
CA LEU A 124 7.04 -1.97 -6.23
C LEU A 124 5.96 -2.61 -7.09
N ASN A 125 6.30 -3.63 -7.89
CA ASN A 125 5.32 -4.36 -8.69
C ASN A 125 4.25 -5.04 -7.82
N THR A 126 4.65 -5.66 -6.72
CA THR A 126 3.73 -6.30 -5.78
C THR A 126 2.83 -5.28 -5.09
N THR A 127 3.39 -4.15 -4.67
CA THR A 127 2.62 -3.05 -4.04
C THR A 127 1.61 -2.47 -5.02
N LEU A 128 2.00 -2.19 -6.27
CA LEU A 128 1.09 -1.69 -7.30
C LEU A 128 -0.01 -2.70 -7.62
N SER A 129 0.35 -3.98 -7.79
CA SER A 129 -0.61 -5.04 -8.10
C SER A 129 -1.64 -5.25 -6.99
N LYS A 130 -1.24 -5.07 -5.72
CA LYS A 130 -2.15 -5.16 -4.55
C LYS A 130 -2.93 -3.88 -4.30
N ALA A 131 -2.36 -2.71 -4.58
CA ALA A 131 -3.02 -1.42 -4.39
C ALA A 131 -4.22 -1.22 -5.32
N VAL A 132 -4.16 -1.75 -6.54
CA VAL A 132 -5.24 -1.60 -7.52
C VAL A 132 -6.57 -2.22 -7.03
N PRO A 133 -6.64 -3.50 -6.62
CA PRO A 133 -7.87 -4.08 -6.05
C PRO A 133 -8.38 -3.35 -4.81
N ILE A 134 -7.47 -2.94 -3.91
CA ILE A 134 -7.84 -2.21 -2.68
C ILE A 134 -8.47 -0.85 -3.04
N THR A 135 -7.92 -0.16 -4.04
CA THR A 135 -8.46 1.13 -4.51
C THR A 135 -9.85 0.95 -5.12
N LEU A 136 -10.04 -0.10 -5.94
CA LEU A 136 -11.33 -0.43 -6.51
C LEU A 136 -12.36 -0.77 -5.42
N GLY A 137 -11.95 -1.49 -4.38
CA GLY A 137 -12.78 -1.73 -3.18
C GLY A 137 -13.12 -0.44 -2.45
N ALA A 138 -12.14 0.44 -2.20
CA ALA A 138 -12.39 1.72 -1.55
C ALA A 138 -13.38 2.61 -2.36
N MET A 139 -13.27 2.60 -3.69
CA MET A 139 -14.21 3.31 -4.56
C MET A 139 -15.64 2.75 -4.48
N SER A 140 -15.83 1.44 -4.28
CA SER A 140 -17.16 0.87 -4.07
C SER A 140 -17.73 1.25 -2.69
N GLY A 141 -16.88 1.35 -1.66
CA GLY A 141 -17.27 1.89 -0.34
C GLY A 141 -17.82 3.31 -0.43
N ILE A 142 -17.14 4.21 -1.14
CA ILE A 142 -17.59 5.60 -1.37
C ILE A 142 -18.96 5.63 -2.09
N LEU A 143 -19.22 4.66 -2.98
CA LEU A 143 -20.52 4.53 -3.63
C LEU A 143 -21.60 4.04 -2.65
N SER A 144 -21.28 3.07 -1.79
CA SER A 144 -22.20 2.52 -0.77
C SER A 144 -22.61 3.54 0.29
N GLU A 145 -21.73 4.50 0.61
CA GLU A 145 -22.06 5.61 1.53
C GLU A 145 -23.26 6.43 1.04
N ARG A 146 -23.48 6.55 -0.28
CA ARG A 146 -24.66 7.25 -0.83
C ARG A 146 -25.97 6.52 -0.52
N ALA A 147 -25.92 5.21 -0.30
CA ALA A 147 -27.06 4.41 0.13
C ALA A 147 -27.23 4.38 1.66
N GLY A 148 -26.39 5.13 2.41
CA GLY A 148 -26.40 5.13 3.87
C GLY A 148 -25.81 3.87 4.51
N VAL A 149 -25.03 3.09 3.75
CA VAL A 149 -24.40 1.85 4.24
C VAL A 149 -22.88 1.99 4.17
N VAL A 150 -22.23 1.99 5.34
CA VAL A 150 -20.79 1.99 5.53
C VAL A 150 -20.32 0.55 5.72
N ASN A 151 -19.62 0.01 4.72
CA ASN A 151 -19.17 -1.38 4.73
C ASN A 151 -17.75 -1.51 5.30
N ILE A 152 -17.64 -1.81 6.59
CA ILE A 152 -16.36 -2.09 7.25
C ILE A 152 -15.81 -3.49 6.89
N ALA A 153 -16.69 -4.40 6.45
CA ALA A 153 -16.35 -5.78 6.08
C ALA A 153 -15.71 -5.93 4.69
N ILE A 154 -15.47 -4.84 3.97
CA ILE A 154 -15.15 -4.88 2.54
C ILE A 154 -13.87 -5.68 2.24
N GLU A 155 -12.88 -5.62 3.13
CA GLU A 155 -11.66 -6.41 3.04
C GLU A 155 -11.96 -7.92 3.17
N GLY A 156 -12.83 -8.29 4.12
CA GLY A 156 -13.31 -9.66 4.31
C GLY A 156 -14.08 -10.17 3.08
N MET A 157 -15.02 -9.40 2.54
CA MET A 157 -15.77 -9.76 1.34
C MET A 157 -14.86 -9.95 0.12
N MET A 158 -13.82 -9.12 -0.01
CA MET A 158 -12.81 -9.24 -1.07
C MET A 158 -11.98 -10.52 -0.91
N LEU A 159 -11.54 -10.84 0.31
CA LEU A 159 -10.78 -12.07 0.60
C LEU A 159 -11.62 -13.33 0.42
N SER A 160 -12.88 -13.33 0.86
CA SER A 160 -13.81 -14.44 0.65
C SER A 160 -14.08 -14.67 -0.84
N GLY A 161 -14.29 -13.59 -1.61
CA GLY A 161 -14.44 -13.67 -3.06
C GLY A 161 -13.19 -14.21 -3.76
N ALA A 162 -12.00 -13.76 -3.34
CA ALA A 162 -10.72 -14.25 -3.87
C ALA A 162 -10.50 -15.74 -3.54
N LEU A 163 -10.83 -16.17 -2.32
CA LEU A 163 -10.75 -17.58 -1.91
C LEU A 163 -11.68 -18.44 -2.76
N VAL A 164 -12.96 -18.09 -2.87
CA VAL A 164 -13.93 -18.85 -3.66
C VAL A 164 -13.50 -18.88 -5.12
N ALA A 165 -13.06 -17.76 -5.69
CA ALA A 165 -12.56 -17.73 -7.07
C ALA A 165 -11.39 -18.69 -7.29
N ASN A 166 -10.41 -18.71 -6.37
CA ASN A 166 -9.25 -19.59 -6.45
C ASN A 166 -9.62 -21.07 -6.26
N VAL A 167 -10.51 -21.39 -5.31
CA VAL A 167 -10.98 -22.77 -5.09
C VAL A 167 -11.75 -23.25 -6.31
N THR A 168 -12.70 -22.47 -6.83
CA THR A 168 -13.47 -22.83 -8.03
C THR A 168 -12.55 -23.01 -9.23
N ALA A 169 -11.61 -22.08 -9.47
CA ALA A 169 -10.65 -22.22 -10.58
C ALA A 169 -9.74 -23.45 -10.41
N SER A 170 -9.29 -23.76 -9.19
CA SER A 170 -8.44 -24.92 -8.91
C SER A 170 -9.18 -26.24 -9.11
N LEU A 171 -10.44 -26.32 -8.65
CA LEU A 171 -11.28 -27.50 -8.85
C LEU A 171 -11.62 -27.69 -10.32
N LEU A 172 -11.95 -26.61 -11.05
CA LEU A 172 -12.18 -26.71 -12.50
C LEU A 172 -10.90 -27.12 -13.23
N ARG A 173 -9.72 -26.65 -12.82
CA ARG A 173 -8.44 -27.06 -13.41
C ARG A 173 -8.21 -28.56 -13.30
N SER A 174 -8.45 -29.17 -12.13
CA SER A 174 -8.30 -30.62 -11.98
C SER A 174 -9.32 -31.40 -12.81
N ARG A 175 -10.56 -30.91 -12.93
CA ARG A 175 -11.56 -31.52 -13.82
C ARG A 175 -11.23 -31.35 -15.31
N CYS A 176 -10.63 -30.23 -15.71
CA CYS A 176 -10.16 -30.00 -17.08
C CYS A 176 -8.97 -30.90 -17.45
N ALA A 177 -8.14 -31.31 -16.48
CA ALA A 177 -7.06 -32.25 -16.71
C ALA A 177 -7.56 -33.69 -16.94
N ASP A 178 -8.68 -34.06 -16.30
CA ASP A 178 -9.23 -35.42 -16.34
C ASP A 178 -10.34 -35.62 -17.42
N ALA A 179 -10.95 -34.54 -17.93
CA ALA A 179 -12.19 -34.66 -18.68
C ALA A 179 -12.05 -34.56 -20.21
N LEU A 180 -12.18 -35.72 -20.84
CA LEU A 180 -12.73 -35.95 -22.20
C LEU A 180 -14.18 -35.41 -22.37
N ILE A 181 -14.83 -34.94 -21.29
CA ILE A 181 -16.28 -34.65 -21.23
C ILE A 181 -16.62 -33.21 -20.78
N THR A 182 -15.66 -32.41 -20.31
CA THR A 182 -15.96 -31.01 -19.93
C THR A 182 -15.72 -30.10 -21.13
N SER A 183 -16.82 -29.82 -21.82
CA SER A 183 -17.01 -28.87 -22.93
C SER A 183 -15.81 -27.95 -23.22
N THR A 184 -15.40 -27.92 -24.50
CA THR A 184 -14.52 -26.92 -25.13
C THR A 184 -14.77 -25.48 -24.67
N LEU A 185 -15.99 -25.19 -24.20
CA LEU A 185 -16.42 -23.92 -23.64
C LEU A 185 -15.63 -23.45 -22.41
N ILE A 186 -15.23 -24.35 -21.49
CA ILE A 186 -14.62 -24.01 -20.18
C ILE A 186 -13.14 -24.40 -20.11
N CYS A 187 -12.81 -25.60 -20.61
CA CYS A 187 -11.49 -26.21 -20.45
C CYS A 187 -10.54 -26.01 -21.63
N GLY A 188 -11.03 -25.43 -22.74
CA GLY A 188 -10.29 -25.07 -23.97
C GLY A 188 -8.89 -25.67 -24.10
N SER A 189 -8.81 -26.92 -24.56
CA SER A 189 -7.56 -27.56 -24.94
C SER A 189 -7.39 -27.42 -26.46
N GLY A 190 -6.69 -26.37 -26.91
CA GLY A 190 -6.35 -26.16 -28.33
C GLY A 190 -6.34 -24.69 -28.79
N GLU A 191 -5.78 -24.46 -29.99
CA GLU A 191 -5.55 -23.14 -30.63
C GLU A 191 -6.82 -22.30 -30.87
N LYS A 192 -8.02 -22.89 -30.74
CA LYS A 192 -9.30 -22.17 -30.66
C LYS A 192 -9.72 -22.09 -29.19
N GLY A 193 -9.26 -21.03 -28.52
CA GLY A 193 -9.42 -20.84 -27.08
C GLY A 193 -10.86 -21.00 -26.56
N ALA A 194 -10.97 -21.43 -25.30
CA ALA A 194 -12.25 -21.50 -24.59
C ALA A 194 -13.01 -20.17 -24.64
N PHE A 195 -14.34 -20.24 -24.79
CA PHE A 195 -15.21 -19.06 -24.69
C PHE A 195 -15.18 -18.44 -23.28
N LEU A 196 -15.01 -19.26 -22.23
CA LEU A 196 -14.82 -18.82 -20.84
C LEU A 196 -13.73 -19.66 -20.15
N PRO A 197 -12.46 -19.22 -20.11
CA PRO A 197 -11.41 -19.93 -19.38
C PRO A 197 -11.83 -20.21 -17.93
N TYR A 198 -11.44 -21.37 -17.36
CA TYR A 198 -11.74 -21.76 -15.98
C TYR A 198 -11.39 -20.69 -14.92
N MET A 199 -10.42 -19.81 -15.20
CA MET A 199 -10.11 -18.64 -14.37
C MET A 199 -11.28 -17.65 -14.28
N TRP A 200 -11.98 -17.39 -15.38
CA TRP A 200 -13.15 -16.50 -15.41
C TRP A 200 -14.36 -17.09 -14.69
N VAL A 201 -14.56 -18.40 -14.79
CA VAL A 201 -15.60 -19.08 -13.99
C VAL A 201 -15.33 -18.89 -12.49
N GLY A 202 -14.06 -19.01 -12.08
CA GLY A 202 -13.63 -18.65 -10.72
C GLY A 202 -13.96 -17.19 -10.38
N VAL A 203 -13.62 -16.24 -11.25
CA VAL A 203 -13.94 -14.81 -11.03
C VAL A 203 -15.44 -14.59 -10.84
N PHE A 204 -16.30 -15.18 -11.67
CA PHE A 204 -17.75 -15.07 -11.52
C PHE A 204 -18.27 -15.69 -10.22
N ALA A 205 -17.72 -16.84 -9.80
CA ALA A 205 -18.04 -17.44 -8.50
C ALA A 205 -17.63 -16.53 -7.33
N GLY A 206 -16.46 -15.88 -7.43
CA GLY A 206 -16.01 -14.88 -6.46
C GLY A 206 -16.93 -13.66 -6.40
N ILE A 207 -17.35 -13.12 -7.57
CA ILE A 207 -18.31 -12.01 -7.66
C ILE A 207 -19.64 -12.41 -7.00
N ALA A 208 -20.17 -13.59 -7.31
CA ALA A 208 -21.43 -14.07 -6.73
C ALA A 208 -21.34 -14.19 -5.20
N THR A 209 -20.20 -14.65 -4.68
CA THR A 209 -19.93 -14.72 -3.23
C THR A 209 -19.92 -13.33 -2.60
N GLY A 210 -19.19 -12.38 -3.20
CA GLY A 210 -19.15 -10.99 -2.73
C GLY A 210 -20.53 -10.33 -2.75
N MET A 211 -21.32 -10.56 -3.81
CA MET A 211 -22.69 -10.08 -3.92
C MET A 211 -23.60 -10.67 -2.84
N ALA A 212 -23.48 -11.97 -2.55
CA ALA A 212 -24.26 -12.62 -1.50
C ALA A 212 -23.94 -12.03 -0.12
N LEU A 213 -22.67 -11.86 0.22
CA LEU A 213 -22.25 -11.25 1.48
C LEU A 213 -22.70 -9.79 1.58
N ALA A 214 -22.53 -9.00 0.52
CA ALA A 214 -22.97 -7.62 0.47
C ALA A 214 -24.50 -7.49 0.60
N TYR A 215 -25.25 -8.42 0.00
CA TYR A 215 -26.71 -8.46 0.10
C TYR A 215 -27.17 -8.73 1.55
N VAL A 216 -26.54 -9.69 2.24
CA VAL A 216 -26.83 -9.97 3.65
C VAL A 216 -26.50 -8.75 4.52
N HIS A 217 -25.31 -8.16 4.37
CA HIS A 217 -24.89 -6.96 5.11
C HIS A 217 -25.84 -5.78 4.86
N GLY A 218 -26.25 -5.58 3.61
CA GLY A 218 -27.23 -4.54 3.23
C GLY A 218 -28.60 -4.75 3.86
N ILE A 219 -29.11 -5.98 3.89
CA ILE A 219 -30.39 -6.30 4.56
C ILE A 219 -30.32 -6.04 6.05
N LEU A 220 -29.26 -6.50 6.72
CA LEU A 220 -29.07 -6.32 8.16
C LEU A 220 -29.00 -4.82 8.50
N SER A 221 -28.33 -4.04 7.68
CA SER A 221 -28.17 -2.60 7.86
C SER A 221 -29.44 -1.79 7.55
N ILE A 222 -30.14 -2.10 6.45
CA ILE A 222 -31.27 -1.30 5.96
C ILE A 222 -32.59 -1.76 6.58
N LYS A 223 -32.87 -3.07 6.57
CA LYS A 223 -34.16 -3.62 7.01
C LYS A 223 -34.20 -3.81 8.52
N TYR A 224 -33.13 -4.35 9.09
CA TYR A 224 -33.08 -4.70 10.51
C TYR A 224 -32.39 -3.64 11.38
N LYS A 225 -31.83 -2.59 10.78
CA LYS A 225 -31.16 -1.47 11.48
C LYS A 225 -30.09 -1.94 12.47
N ILE A 226 -29.37 -3.00 12.13
CA ILE A 226 -28.25 -3.49 12.92
C ILE A 226 -27.08 -2.52 12.75
N ASP A 227 -26.31 -2.32 13.82
CA ASP A 227 -25.08 -1.54 13.75
C ASP A 227 -24.14 -2.11 12.68
N GLN A 228 -23.74 -1.25 11.74
CA GLN A 228 -22.94 -1.62 10.58
C GLN A 228 -21.52 -2.08 10.96
N ILE A 229 -21.05 -1.68 12.14
CA ILE A 229 -19.81 -2.17 12.73
C ILE A 229 -19.98 -3.64 13.16
N ILE A 230 -21.11 -3.98 13.78
CA ILE A 230 -21.37 -5.35 14.23
C ILE A 230 -21.60 -6.24 13.01
N SER A 231 -22.55 -5.89 12.14
CA SER A 231 -22.84 -6.66 10.92
C SER A 231 -21.68 -6.71 9.93
N GLY A 232 -20.67 -5.85 10.08
CA GLY A 232 -19.49 -5.81 9.21
C GLY A 232 -18.24 -6.48 9.81
N THR A 233 -18.27 -6.90 11.07
CA THR A 233 -17.12 -7.55 11.73
C THR A 233 -17.34 -9.03 12.02
N VAL A 234 -18.60 -9.50 12.01
CA VAL A 234 -18.96 -10.93 12.04
C VAL A 234 -19.10 -11.52 10.64
#